data_AF-A0A7T5UPK1-F1
#
_entry.id   AF-A0A7T5UPK1-F1
#
_cell.length_a   1.000
_cell.length_b   1.000
_cell.length_c   1.000
_cell.angle_alpha   90.00
_cell.angle_beta   90.00
_cell.angle_gamma   90.00
#
_symmetry.space_group_name_H-M   'P 1'
#
loop_
_entity.id
_entity.type
_entity.pdbx_description
1 polymer ?
#
loop_
_entity_poly.entity_id
_entity_poly.type
_entity_poly.pdbx_seq_one_letter_code
_entity_poly.pdbx_strand_id
1 'polypeptide(L)'
;MADSQAQVNTSGNKDDFRKFVEVEVLKIIQQLAEKGDTPKERIQAIAHTTLELVKPEMTLQEMYQNAVKLDDQYSELSPVVYKLMKEYEEKYSQKAIEMVSHLIKNGQYNEAQDMVKKVLMFKITN
;
A
#
# COMPACT_ATOMS: atom_id res chain seq x y z
N MET A 1 -32.35 -18.81 1.61
CA MET A 1 -32.15 -17.37 1.90
C MET A 1 -30.72 -17.24 2.39
N ALA A 2 -29.80 -17.01 1.46
CA ALA A 2 -28.37 -16.84 1.73
C ALA A 2 -28.04 -15.35 1.58
N ASP A 3 -26.91 -14.94 2.16
CA ASP A 3 -26.30 -13.61 2.14
C ASP A 3 -26.80 -12.61 3.19
N SER A 4 -26.14 -12.58 4.36
CA SER A 4 -26.12 -11.39 5.23
C SER A 4 -25.02 -11.34 6.32
N GLN A 5 -23.94 -12.14 6.29
CA GLN A 5 -22.94 -12.07 7.38
C GLN A 5 -21.47 -12.08 6.94
N ALA A 6 -21.12 -11.27 5.94
CA ALA A 6 -19.71 -10.95 5.62
C ALA A 6 -19.37 -9.45 5.81
N GLN A 7 -20.21 -8.66 6.49
CA GLN A 7 -20.02 -7.21 6.65
C GLN A 7 -19.39 -6.76 7.97
N VAL A 8 -18.95 -7.68 8.85
CA VAL A 8 -18.47 -7.32 10.19
C VAL A 8 -16.99 -7.70 10.33
N ASN A 9 -16.08 -6.80 9.92
CA ASN A 9 -14.68 -6.63 10.42
C ASN A 9 -13.74 -5.85 9.48
N THR A 10 -14.22 -5.27 8.37
CA THR A 10 -13.36 -4.60 7.39
C THR A 10 -13.00 -3.14 7.72
N SER A 11 -13.80 -2.42 8.52
CA SER A 11 -13.59 -0.99 8.78
C SER A 11 -12.42 -0.68 9.72
N GLY A 12 -12.25 -1.44 10.81
CA GLY A 12 -11.12 -1.26 11.74
C GLY A 12 -9.77 -1.53 11.06
N ASN A 13 -9.72 -2.59 10.26
CA ASN A 13 -8.51 -2.98 9.52
C ASN A 13 -8.10 -1.95 8.46
N LYS A 14 -9.07 -1.22 7.89
CA LYS A 14 -8.84 -0.21 6.86
C LYS A 14 -8.26 1.09 7.42
N ASP A 15 -8.85 1.60 8.49
CA ASP A 15 -8.32 2.80 9.15
C ASP A 15 -6.97 2.52 9.80
N ASP A 16 -6.76 1.32 10.34
CA ASP A 16 -5.47 0.90 10.88
C ASP A 16 -4.41 0.79 9.77
N PHE A 17 -4.77 0.23 8.61
CA PHE A 17 -3.87 0.20 7.45
C PHE A 17 -3.54 1.60 6.94
N ARG A 18 -4.54 2.48 6.82
CA ARG A 18 -4.33 3.89 6.41
C ARG A 18 -3.35 4.58 7.34
N LYS A 19 -3.59 4.52 8.65
CA LYS A 19 -2.73 5.12 9.67
C LYS A 19 -1.33 4.52 9.66
N PHE A 20 -1.22 3.21 9.43
CA PHE A 20 0.08 2.56 9.29
C PHE A 20 0.87 3.16 8.11
N VAL A 21 0.25 3.32 6.93
CA VAL A 21 0.91 3.95 5.78
C VAL A 21 1.31 5.38 6.11
N GLU A 22 0.39 6.19 6.64
CA GLU A 22 0.64 7.59 7.00
C GLU A 22 1.81 7.72 7.98
N VAL A 23 1.87 6.86 9.01
CA VAL A 23 2.94 6.87 10.01
C VAL A 23 4.29 6.46 9.41
N GLU A 24 4.34 5.42 8.58
CA GLU A 24 5.59 4.98 7.97
C GLU A 24 6.12 6.02 6.97
N VAL A 25 5.25 6.66 6.20
CA VAL A 25 5.64 7.78 5.33
C VAL A 25 6.13 8.97 6.16
N LEU A 26 5.43 9.31 7.25
CA LEU A 26 5.81 10.43 8.11
C LEU A 26 7.21 10.23 8.71
N LYS A 27 7.58 8.99 9.06
CA LYS A 27 8.95 8.67 9.50
C LYS A 27 9.99 8.94 8.43
N ILE A 28 9.71 8.63 7.15
CA ILE A 28 10.61 8.97 6.04
C ILE A 28 10.69 10.49 5.86
N ILE A 29 9.55 11.18 5.85
CA ILE A 29 9.51 12.65 5.77
C ILE A 29 10.35 13.29 6.88
N GLN A 30 10.21 12.79 8.12
CA GLN A 30 11.00 13.26 9.26
C GLN A 30 12.50 13.06 9.02
N GLN A 31 12.91 11.88 8.57
CA GLN A 31 14.33 11.60 8.25
C GLN A 31 14.86 12.50 7.13
N LEU A 32 14.06 12.75 6.08
CA LEU A 32 14.44 13.63 4.97
C LEU A 32 14.58 15.09 5.44
N ALA A 33 13.68 15.54 6.30
CA ALA A 33 13.72 16.87 6.90
C ALA A 33 14.91 17.06 7.85
N GLU A 34 15.22 16.05 8.68
CA GLU A 34 16.34 16.06 9.62
C GLU A 34 17.70 16.05 8.90
N LYS A 35 17.82 15.35 7.77
CA LYS A 35 19.04 15.36 6.94
C LYS A 35 19.27 16.71 6.27
N GLY A 36 18.21 17.45 5.95
CA GLY A 36 18.31 18.76 5.30
C GLY A 36 18.67 18.74 3.81
N ASP A 37 19.03 17.58 3.25
CA ASP A 37 19.42 17.43 1.84
C ASP A 37 18.23 17.35 0.87
N THR A 38 17.01 17.23 1.39
CA THR A 38 15.79 17.11 0.58
C THR A 38 15.04 18.44 0.53
N PRO A 39 14.75 18.98 -0.66
CA PRO A 39 13.96 20.21 -0.78
C PRO A 39 12.59 20.10 -0.11
N LYS A 40 12.15 21.18 0.52
CA LYS A 40 10.86 21.24 1.21
C LYS A 40 9.70 20.91 0.28
N GLU A 41 9.77 21.36 -0.97
CA GLU A 41 8.76 21.10 -2.00
C GLU A 41 8.64 19.60 -2.29
N ARG A 42 9.77 18.87 -2.30
CA ARG A 42 9.80 17.41 -2.49
C ARG A 42 9.19 16.68 -1.30
N ILE A 43 9.49 17.13 -0.08
CA ILE A 43 8.88 16.60 1.15
C ILE A 43 7.36 16.82 1.14
N GLN A 44 6.91 18.00 0.74
CA GLN A 44 5.48 18.32 0.62
C GLN A 44 4.80 17.47 -0.46
N ALA A 45 5.45 17.24 -1.59
CA ALA A 45 4.94 16.40 -2.66
C ALA A 45 4.77 14.94 -2.20
N ILE A 46 5.74 14.39 -1.47
CA ILE A 46 5.65 13.06 -0.85
C ILE A 46 4.44 12.96 0.08
N ALA A 47 4.24 13.95 0.95
CA ALA A 47 3.10 13.99 1.87
C ALA A 47 1.77 14.05 1.11
N HIS A 48 1.68 14.91 0.09
CA HIS A 48 0.48 15.09 -0.71
C HIS A 48 0.12 13.81 -1.47
N THR A 49 1.06 13.25 -2.22
CA THR A 49 0.87 12.01 -2.96
C THR A 49 0.45 10.86 -2.06
N THR A 50 1.01 10.80 -0.84
CA THR A 50 0.56 9.80 0.15
C THR A 50 -0.91 9.96 0.47
N LEU A 51 -1.36 11.15 0.86
CA LEU A 51 -2.77 11.41 1.18
C LEU A 51 -3.71 11.17 -0.03
N GLU A 52 -3.22 11.36 -1.25
CA GLU A 52 -3.98 11.04 -2.46
C GLU A 52 -4.11 9.54 -2.72
N LEU A 53 -3.10 8.74 -2.35
CA LEU A 53 -3.07 7.30 -2.58
C LEU A 53 -3.77 6.49 -1.48
N VAL A 54 -3.85 7.03 -0.26
CA VAL A 54 -4.52 6.38 0.90
C VAL A 54 -5.75 7.19 1.36
N LYS A 55 -6.78 7.27 0.51
CA LYS A 55 -8.03 8.02 0.84
C LYS A 55 -8.98 7.21 1.73
N PRO A 56 -9.66 7.85 2.71
CA PRO A 56 -10.59 7.16 3.61
C PRO A 56 -11.78 6.49 2.90
N GLU A 57 -12.18 6.98 1.72
CA GLU A 57 -13.27 6.40 0.92
C GLU A 57 -12.85 5.11 0.18
N MET A 58 -11.55 4.85 0.01
CA MET A 58 -11.06 3.65 -0.69
C MET A 58 -11.33 2.40 0.13
N THR A 59 -11.45 1.26 -0.56
CA THR A 59 -11.40 -0.06 0.08
C THR A 59 -9.96 -0.38 0.52
N LEU A 60 -9.80 -1.30 1.48
CA LEU A 60 -8.47 -1.77 1.90
C LEU A 60 -7.63 -2.28 0.72
N GLN A 61 -8.26 -2.93 -0.25
CA GLN A 61 -7.60 -3.46 -1.44
C GLN A 61 -7.10 -2.35 -2.37
N GLU A 62 -7.94 -1.38 -2.71
CA GLU A 62 -7.53 -0.23 -3.54
C GLU A 62 -6.45 0.59 -2.83
N MET A 63 -6.59 0.75 -1.52
CA MET A 63 -5.61 1.44 -0.69
C MET A 63 -4.25 0.72 -0.71
N TYR A 64 -4.23 -0.60 -0.63
CA TYR A 64 -3.00 -1.39 -0.79
C TYR A 64 -2.42 -1.24 -2.21
N GLN A 65 -3.24 -1.39 -3.25
CA GLN A 65 -2.83 -1.27 -4.65
C GLN A 65 -2.23 0.10 -4.98
N ASN A 66 -2.74 1.15 -4.35
CA ASN A 66 -2.21 2.51 -4.50
C ASN A 66 -0.97 2.72 -3.63
N ALA A 67 -0.95 2.20 -2.40
CA ALA A 67 0.19 2.35 -1.50
C ALA A 67 1.45 1.63 -2.03
N VAL A 68 1.32 0.50 -2.74
CA VAL A 68 2.47 -0.16 -3.38
C VAL A 68 3.04 0.58 -4.59
N LYS A 69 2.41 1.70 -5.00
CA LYS A 69 2.88 2.60 -6.06
C LYS A 69 3.54 3.87 -5.50
N LEU A 70 3.63 4.01 -4.17
CA LEU A 70 4.24 5.18 -3.53
C LEU A 70 5.70 5.39 -3.97
N ASP A 71 6.42 4.30 -4.22
CA ASP A 71 7.81 4.32 -4.65
C ASP A 71 8.01 4.59 -6.14
N ASP A 72 6.96 4.49 -6.97
CA ASP A 72 7.04 4.72 -8.42
C ASP A 72 7.45 6.17 -8.74
N GLN A 73 7.00 7.13 -7.92
CA GLN A 73 7.33 8.56 -8.07
C GLN A 73 8.42 9.05 -7.12
N TYR A 74 8.59 8.37 -5.98
CA TYR A 74 9.52 8.76 -4.92
C TYR A 74 10.25 7.53 -4.39
N SER A 75 11.43 7.24 -4.94
CA SER A 75 12.29 6.13 -4.51
C SER A 75 12.62 6.16 -3.00
N GLU A 76 12.53 7.33 -2.36
CA GLU A 76 12.67 7.50 -0.92
C GLU A 76 11.63 6.71 -0.12
N LEU A 77 10.49 6.38 -0.73
CA LEU A 77 9.39 5.61 -0.13
C LEU A 77 9.53 4.10 -0.34
N SER A 78 10.51 3.61 -1.12
CA SER A 78 10.72 2.17 -1.32
C SER A 78 10.81 1.37 0.00
N PRO A 79 11.47 1.85 1.08
CA PRO A 79 11.47 1.16 2.37
C PRO A 79 10.07 1.05 3.01
N VAL A 80 9.21 2.04 2.80
CA VAL A 80 7.82 2.04 3.30
C VAL A 80 6.99 1.02 2.53
N VAL A 81 7.11 1.02 1.20
CA VAL A 81 6.43 0.05 0.33
C VAL A 81 6.82 -1.37 0.70
N TYR A 82 8.10 -1.62 0.97
CA TYR A 82 8.57 -2.94 1.41
C TYR A 82 7.95 -3.38 2.74
N LYS A 83 7.96 -2.50 3.76
CA LYS A 83 7.31 -2.79 5.05
C LYS A 83 5.81 -3.02 4.90
N LEU A 84 5.17 -2.26 4.01
CA LEU A 84 3.75 -2.38 3.73
C LEU A 84 3.41 -3.71 3.07
N MET A 85 4.21 -4.16 2.12
CA MET A 85 4.06 -5.50 1.53
C MET A 85 4.22 -6.58 2.61
N LYS A 86 5.24 -6.48 3.46
CA LYS A 86 5.48 -7.43 4.55
C LYS A 86 4.33 -7.47 5.56
N GLU A 87 3.91 -6.30 6.06
CA GLU A 87 2.80 -6.18 7.02
C GLU A 87 1.49 -6.70 6.42
N TYR A 88 1.26 -6.43 5.13
CA TYR A 88 0.08 -6.94 4.42
C TYR A 88 0.13 -8.46 4.23
N GLU A 89 1.28 -9.04 3.89
CA GLU A 89 1.41 -10.50 3.81
C GLU A 89 1.31 -11.18 5.18
N GLU A 90 1.89 -10.61 6.23
CA GLU A 90 1.86 -11.19 7.59
C GLU A 90 0.47 -11.11 8.23
N LYS A 91 -0.20 -9.96 8.12
CA LYS A 91 -1.54 -9.77 8.69
C LYS A 91 -2.67 -10.28 7.79
N TYR A 92 -2.45 -10.42 6.49
CA TYR A 92 -3.51 -10.70 5.51
C TYR A 92 -3.16 -11.84 4.53
N SER A 93 -2.24 -12.73 4.91
CA SER A 93 -1.58 -13.89 4.24
C SER A 93 -2.32 -14.71 3.16
N GLN A 94 -3.59 -14.44 2.86
CA GLN A 94 -4.35 -15.08 1.77
C GLN A 94 -4.86 -14.09 0.71
N LYS A 95 -4.77 -12.77 0.91
CA LYS A 95 -5.44 -11.79 0.05
C LYS A 95 -4.65 -11.32 -1.17
N ALA A 96 -3.31 -11.39 -1.19
CA ALA A 96 -2.55 -10.96 -2.38
C ALA A 96 -2.90 -11.81 -3.62
N ILE A 97 -3.07 -13.12 -3.44
CA ILE A 97 -3.51 -14.04 -4.50
C ILE A 97 -4.98 -13.79 -4.87
N GLU A 98 -5.83 -13.48 -3.89
CA GLU A 98 -7.23 -13.08 -4.15
C GLU A 98 -7.32 -11.77 -4.93
N MET A 99 -6.45 -10.79 -4.64
CA MET A 99 -6.38 -9.51 -5.36
C MET A 99 -5.92 -9.70 -6.80
N VAL A 100 -4.89 -10.52 -7.02
CA VAL A 100 -4.47 -10.92 -8.38
C VAL A 100 -5.61 -11.62 -9.10
N SER A 101 -6.32 -12.54 -8.44
CA SER A 101 -7.49 -13.22 -9.00
C SER A 101 -8.61 -12.23 -9.33
N HIS A 102 -8.81 -11.20 -8.51
CA HIS A 102 -9.81 -10.16 -8.73
C HIS A 102 -9.43 -9.22 -9.89
N LEU A 103 -8.14 -8.86 -10.02
CA LEU A 103 -7.63 -8.06 -11.12
C LEU A 103 -7.73 -8.81 -12.46
N ILE A 104 -7.42 -10.11 -12.46
CA ILE A 104 -7.62 -10.99 -13.63
C ILE A 104 -9.11 -11.05 -14.01
N LYS A 105 -10.00 -11.22 -13.03
CA LYS A 105 -11.46 -11.24 -13.27
C LYS A 105 -11.99 -9.90 -13.82
N ASN A 106 -11.36 -8.79 -13.45
CA ASN A 106 -11.71 -7.45 -13.92
C ASN A 106 -11.02 -7.05 -15.24
N GLY A 107 -10.20 -7.93 -15.84
CA GLY A 107 -9.46 -7.65 -17.08
C GLY A 107 -8.24 -6.73 -16.90
N GLN A 108 -7.84 -6.45 -15.65
CA GLN A 108 -6.69 -5.61 -15.29
C GLN A 108 -5.39 -6.44 -15.28
N TYR A 109 -5.06 -7.05 -16.43
CA TYR A 109 -3.97 -8.02 -16.53
C TYR A 109 -2.58 -7.44 -16.26
N ASN A 110 -2.32 -6.19 -16.67
CA ASN A 110 -1.02 -5.54 -16.45
C ASN A 110 -0.77 -5.29 -14.95
N GLU A 111 -1.77 -4.78 -14.24
CA GLU A 111 -1.68 -4.54 -12.79
C GLU A 111 -1.58 -5.84 -12.01
N ALA A 112 -2.28 -6.89 -12.47
CA ALA A 112 -2.14 -8.23 -11.91
C ALA A 112 -0.72 -8.76 -12.07
N GLN A 113 -0.11 -8.57 -13.26
CA GLN A 113 1.24 -9.03 -13.54
C GLN A 113 2.29 -8.31 -12.69
N ASP A 114 2.17 -6.99 -12.53
CA ASP A 114 3.09 -6.21 -11.71
C ASP A 114 2.96 -6.54 -10.22
N MET A 115 1.72 -6.78 -9.75
CA MET A 115 1.49 -7.26 -8.40
C MET A 115 2.08 -8.65 -8.15
N VAL A 116 1.92 -9.58 -9.10
CA VAL A 116 2.56 -10.91 -9.03
C VAL A 116 4.08 -10.78 -8.99
N LYS A 117 4.69 -9.93 -9.81
CA LYS A 117 6.15 -9.70 -9.78
C LYS A 117 6.61 -9.18 -8.43
N LYS A 118 5.92 -8.19 -7.85
CA LYS A 118 6.24 -7.61 -6.54
C LYS A 118 6.15 -8.69 -5.43
N VAL A 119 5.09 -9.51 -5.43
CA VAL A 119 4.91 -10.64 -4.50
C VAL A 119 5.99 -11.72 -4.67
N LEU A 120 6.32 -12.09 -5.92
CA LEU A 120 7.35 -13.09 -6.20
C LEU A 120 8.74 -12.60 -5.81
N MET A 121 9.08 -11.34 -6.11
CA MET A 121 10.34 -10.73 -5.68
C MET A 121 10.48 -10.72 -4.15
N PHE A 122 9.40 -10.41 -3.43
CA PHE A 122 9.38 -10.48 -1.98
C PHE A 122 9.67 -11.91 -1.47
N LYS A 123 9.01 -12.93 -2.05
CA LYS A 123 9.19 -14.34 -1.68
C LYS A 123 10.56 -14.94 -2.05
N ILE A 124 11.24 -14.39 -3.05
CA ILE A 124 12.57 -14.85 -3.47
C ILE A 124 13.68 -14.20 -2.62
N THR A 125 13.41 -13.04 -2.03
CA THR A 125 14.38 -12.26 -1.25
C THR A 125 14.36 -12.61 0.26
N ASN A 126 13.34 -13.36 0.72
CA ASN A 126 13.22 -13.95 2.06
C ASN A 126 13.42 -15.47 2.00
#